data_AF-A0A6F8TC30-F1
#
_entry.id   AF-A0A6F8TC30-F1
#
_cell.length_a   1.000
_cell.length_b   1.000
_cell.length_c   1.000
_cell.angle_alpha   90.00
_cell.angle_beta   90.00
_cell.angle_gamma   90.00
#
_symmetry.space_group_name_H-M   'P 1'
#
loop_
_entity.id
_entity.type
_entity.pdbx_description
1 polymer ?
#
loop_
_entity_poly.entity_id
_entity_poly.type
_entity_poly.pdbx_seq_one_letter_code
_entity_poly.pdbx_strand_id
1 'polypeptide(L)'
;MFEEVWRNEESYLKEVSSHRFRQPLDVNQYLFRLWQLCSARFYPVNIFQRGQNFNLRIQNLPEINHVIKNEQLPQICLNDDEHVVDFEKLKTEIIQIFEQKFNTVSSFEKKITH
;
A
#
# COMPACT_ATOMS: atom_id res chain seq x y z
N MET A 1 -2.96 22.32 1.76
CA MET A 1 -1.67 21.78 1.25
C MET A 1 -1.88 20.90 0.03
N PHE A 2 -2.60 19.78 0.13
CA PHE A 2 -3.01 19.01 -1.07
C PHE A 2 -3.79 19.90 -2.06
N GLU A 3 -4.77 20.66 -1.56
CA GLU A 3 -5.53 21.64 -2.34
C GLU A 3 -4.68 22.73 -3.00
N GLU A 4 -3.52 23.05 -2.43
CA GLU A 4 -2.64 24.06 -3.02
C GLU A 4 -1.88 23.49 -4.21
N VAL A 5 -1.35 22.26 -4.09
CA VAL A 5 -0.72 21.56 -5.21
C VAL A 5 -1.75 21.35 -6.32
N TRP A 6 -2.97 20.90 -5.98
CA TRP A 6 -4.07 20.77 -6.93
C TRP A 6 -4.44 22.09 -7.61
N ARG A 7 -4.55 23.19 -6.86
CA ARG A 7 -4.88 24.49 -7.44
C ARG A 7 -3.78 25.01 -8.38
N ASN A 8 -2.51 24.73 -8.11
CA ASN A 8 -1.41 25.22 -8.95
C ASN A 8 -1.18 24.33 -10.19
N GLU A 9 -1.37 23.02 -10.08
CA GLU A 9 -1.01 22.03 -11.12
C GLU A 9 -2.21 21.20 -11.59
N GLU A 10 -3.44 21.75 -11.50
CA GLU A 10 -4.69 21.01 -11.72
C GLU A 10 -4.70 20.26 -13.05
N SER A 11 -4.38 20.96 -14.13
CA SER A 11 -4.39 20.41 -15.50
C SER A 11 -3.47 19.20 -15.61
N TYR A 12 -2.25 19.33 -15.10
CA TYR A 12 -1.24 18.28 -15.19
C TYR A 12 -1.58 17.09 -14.29
N LEU A 13 -2.07 17.33 -13.08
CA LEU A 13 -2.51 16.25 -12.18
C LEU A 13 -3.70 15.48 -12.73
N LYS A 14 -4.64 16.15 -13.42
CA LYS A 14 -5.75 15.49 -14.10
C LYS A 14 -5.27 14.63 -15.28
N GLU A 15 -4.35 15.16 -16.08
CA GLU A 15 -3.73 14.42 -17.20
C GLU A 15 -3.03 13.16 -16.70
N VAL A 16 -2.09 13.30 -15.77
CA VAL A 16 -1.34 12.18 -15.19
C VAL A 16 -2.26 11.15 -14.52
N SER A 17 -3.32 11.60 -13.84
CA SER A 17 -4.29 10.68 -13.20
C SER A 17 -5.19 9.94 -14.20
N SER A 18 -5.28 10.42 -15.45
CA SER A 18 -6.04 9.74 -16.51
C SER A 18 -5.25 8.63 -17.21
N HIS A 19 -3.93 8.60 -17.05
CA HIS A 19 -3.10 7.57 -17.65
C HIS A 19 -3.36 6.21 -17.01
N ARG A 20 -3.75 5.23 -17.84
CA ARG A 20 -3.95 3.83 -17.39
C ARG A 20 -2.65 3.21 -16.88
N PHE A 21 -1.54 3.53 -17.54
CA PHE A 21 -0.20 3.09 -17.18
C PHE A 21 0.70 4.31 -17.04
N ARG A 22 1.59 4.28 -16.04
CA ARG A 22 2.52 5.37 -15.77
C ARG A 22 3.35 5.69 -17.02
N GLN A 23 3.33 6.95 -17.43
CA GLN A 23 4.18 7.50 -18.47
C GLN A 23 5.47 8.07 -17.86
N PRO A 24 6.56 8.22 -18.65
CA PRO A 24 7.87 8.65 -18.13
C PRO A 24 7.87 9.99 -17.37
N LEU A 25 6.95 10.90 -17.70
CA LEU A 25 6.89 12.23 -17.09
C LEU A 25 5.90 12.31 -15.92
N ASP A 26 5.07 11.29 -15.72
CA ASP A 26 4.02 11.30 -14.70
C ASP A 26 4.57 11.60 -13.30
N VAL A 27 4.01 12.63 -12.68
CA VAL A 27 4.23 12.89 -11.25
C VAL A 27 3.54 11.84 -10.40
N ASN A 28 3.97 11.72 -9.15
CA ASN A 28 3.41 10.78 -8.19
C ASN A 28 3.32 11.44 -6.80
N GLN A 29 3.06 10.63 -5.76
CA GLN A 29 2.90 11.12 -4.39
C GLN A 29 4.10 11.93 -3.87
N TYR A 30 5.29 11.78 -4.46
CA TYR A 30 6.47 12.57 -4.07
C TYR A 30 6.31 14.06 -4.38
N LEU A 31 5.50 14.47 -5.36
CA LEU A 31 5.21 15.88 -5.63
C LEU A 31 4.67 16.58 -4.37
N PHE A 32 3.66 15.98 -3.74
CA PHE A 32 3.05 16.53 -2.53
C PHE A 32 4.02 16.54 -1.33
N ARG A 33 4.89 15.54 -1.23
CA ARG A 33 5.93 15.49 -0.20
C ARG A 33 6.99 16.58 -0.41
N LEU A 34 7.48 16.74 -1.64
CA LEU A 34 8.48 17.75 -1.98
C LEU A 34 7.91 19.16 -1.81
N TRP A 35 6.65 19.39 -2.19
CA TRP A 35 5.97 20.67 -1.96
C TRP A 35 5.92 21.03 -0.47
N GLN A 36 5.63 20.07 0.40
CA GLN A 36 5.68 20.27 1.86
C GLN A 36 7.08 20.64 2.36
N LEU A 37 8.10 19.94 1.89
CA LEU A 37 9.49 20.19 2.26
C LEU A 37 9.91 21.60 1.83
N CYS A 38 9.67 21.97 0.57
CA CYS A 38 10.05 23.28 0.03
C CYS A 38 9.24 24.43 0.62
N SER A 39 7.99 24.18 1.03
CA SER A 39 7.14 25.18 1.70
C SER A 39 7.26 25.20 3.23
N ALA A 40 8.26 24.50 3.79
CA ALA A 40 8.51 24.41 5.23
C ALA A 40 7.29 23.94 6.05
N ARG A 41 6.44 23.08 5.47
CA ARG A 41 5.23 22.49 6.08
C ARG A 41 5.35 20.97 6.29
N PHE A 42 6.57 20.47 6.33
CA PHE A 42 6.84 19.07 6.61
C PHE A 42 6.96 18.82 8.11
N TYR A 43 6.22 17.83 8.61
CA TYR A 43 6.30 17.36 10.00
C TYR A 43 6.80 15.91 10.01
N PRO A 44 7.91 15.60 10.73
CA PRO A 44 8.39 14.24 10.82
C PRO A 44 7.38 13.38 11.58
N VAL A 45 7.19 12.16 11.11
CA VAL A 45 6.32 11.15 11.74
C VAL A 45 7.12 9.87 11.96
N ASN A 46 6.74 9.09 12.98
CA ASN A 46 7.30 7.77 13.16
C ASN A 46 6.70 6.81 12.11
N ILE A 47 7.46 6.56 11.05
CA ILE A 47 7.01 5.71 9.95
C ILE A 47 6.70 4.27 10.40
N PHE A 48 7.35 3.78 11.46
CA PHE A 48 7.14 2.43 11.98
C PHE A 48 5.82 2.27 12.73
N GLN A 49 5.21 3.36 13.20
CA GLN A 49 3.86 3.33 13.79
C GLN A 49 2.76 3.31 12.73
N ARG A 50 3.07 3.77 11.51
CA ARG A 50 2.09 3.83 10.42
C ARG A 50 1.84 2.44 9.84
N GLY A 51 2.90 1.65 9.69
CA GLY A 51 2.80 0.32 9.13
C GLY A 51 4.15 -0.35 8.87
N GLN A 52 4.08 -1.59 8.43
CA GLN A 52 5.25 -2.44 8.18
C GLN A 52 5.10 -3.20 6.87
N ASN A 53 6.22 -3.40 6.19
CA ASN A 53 6.31 -4.26 5.02
C ASN A 53 6.82 -5.64 5.44
N PHE A 54 6.17 -6.68 4.96
CA PHE A 54 6.57 -8.07 5.12
C PHE A 54 6.84 -8.66 3.74
N ASN A 55 8.05 -9.15 3.53
CA ASN A 55 8.32 -9.99 2.36
C ASN A 55 7.68 -11.36 2.59
N LEU A 56 7.00 -11.89 1.59
CA LEU A 56 6.32 -13.17 1.68
C LEU A 56 7.33 -14.31 1.70
N ARG A 57 7.45 -14.95 2.85
CA ARG A 57 8.32 -16.09 3.11
C ARG A 57 7.69 -16.99 4.16
N ILE A 58 7.96 -18.30 4.10
CA ILE A 58 7.39 -19.26 5.06
C ILE A 58 7.78 -18.89 6.50
N GLN A 59 9.02 -18.43 6.72
CA GLN A 59 9.48 -18.01 8.05
C GLN A 59 8.78 -16.77 8.60
N ASN A 60 8.17 -15.93 7.74
CA ASN A 60 7.49 -14.71 8.15
C ASN A 60 6.00 -14.95 8.46
N LEU A 61 5.44 -16.11 8.06
CA LEU A 61 4.01 -16.44 8.27
C LEU A 61 3.56 -16.32 9.74
N PRO A 62 4.34 -16.76 10.75
CA PRO A 62 3.92 -16.61 12.15
C PRO A 62 3.75 -15.15 12.58
N GLU A 63 4.65 -14.27 12.16
CA GLU A 63 4.59 -12.84 12.48
C GLU A 63 3.44 -12.16 11.73
N ILE A 64 3.27 -12.46 10.44
CA ILE A 64 2.17 -11.95 9.62
C ILE A 64 0.82 -12.34 10.25
N ASN A 65 0.65 -13.61 10.63
CA ASN A 65 -0.56 -14.09 11.31
C ASN A 65 -0.81 -13.33 12.63
N HIS A 66 0.24 -13.15 13.44
CA HIS A 66 0.12 -12.43 14.70
C HIS A 66 -0.32 -10.97 14.51
N VAL A 67 0.28 -10.25 13.56
CA VAL A 67 -0.04 -8.85 13.28
C VAL A 67 -1.47 -8.70 12.75
N ILE A 68 -1.89 -9.57 11.83
CA ILE A 68 -3.25 -9.55 11.25
C ILE A 68 -4.29 -9.87 12.32
N LYS A 69 -4.10 -10.97 13.06
CA LYS A 69 -5.07 -11.44 14.05
C LYS A 69 -5.33 -10.41 15.16
N ASN A 70 -4.27 -9.73 15.59
CA ASN A 70 -4.31 -8.76 16.70
C ASN A 70 -4.43 -7.31 16.24
N GLU A 71 -4.49 -7.02 14.94
CA GLU A 71 -4.59 -5.66 14.37
C GLU A 71 -3.51 -4.70 14.92
N GLN A 72 -2.27 -5.18 15.08
CA GLN A 72 -1.22 -4.42 15.75
C GLN A 72 -0.77 -3.17 15.00
N LEU A 73 -0.96 -3.15 13.67
CA LEU A 73 -0.51 -2.09 12.80
C LEU A 73 -1.69 -1.52 12.00
N PRO A 74 -1.77 -0.18 11.83
CA PRO A 74 -2.80 0.44 11.01
C PRO A 74 -2.74 0.03 9.54
N GLN A 75 -1.54 -0.32 9.06
CA GLN A 75 -1.28 -0.72 7.69
C GLN A 75 -0.19 -1.79 7.66
N ILE A 76 -0.39 -2.83 6.85
CA ILE A 76 0.67 -3.76 6.48
C ILE A 76 0.76 -3.86 4.97
N CYS A 77 1.96 -4.14 4.46
CA CYS A 77 2.18 -4.49 3.06
C CYS A 77 2.75 -5.91 3.02
N LEU A 78 2.10 -6.80 2.28
CA LEU A 78 2.61 -8.13 2.01
C LEU A 78 3.16 -8.12 0.58
N ASN A 79 4.47 -8.26 0.44
CA ASN A 79 5.16 -8.11 -0.84
C ASN A 79 5.80 -9.45 -1.25
N ASP A 80 5.49 -9.92 -2.46
CA ASP A 80 6.26 -10.97 -3.12
C ASP A 80 7.47 -10.38 -3.85
N ASP A 81 8.51 -11.20 -4.02
CA ASP A 81 9.73 -10.85 -4.74
C ASP A 81 10.35 -12.12 -5.34
N GLU A 82 11.49 -11.98 -6.03
CA GLU A 82 12.19 -13.07 -6.70
C GLU A 82 12.67 -14.20 -5.77
N HIS A 83 12.63 -14.01 -4.45
CA HIS A 83 13.08 -14.98 -3.46
C HIS A 83 11.93 -15.76 -2.81
N VAL A 84 10.70 -15.60 -3.30
CA VAL A 84 9.57 -16.43 -2.87
C VAL A 84 9.84 -17.90 -3.23
N VAL A 85 9.76 -18.76 -2.23
CA VAL A 85 9.89 -20.22 -2.37
C VAL A 85 8.54 -20.85 -2.05
N ASP A 86 8.09 -21.76 -2.91
CA ASP A 86 6.80 -22.47 -2.77
C ASP A 86 5.61 -21.50 -2.70
N PHE A 87 5.42 -20.75 -3.79
CA PHE A 87 4.38 -19.72 -3.91
C PHE A 87 2.97 -20.24 -3.60
N GLU A 88 2.61 -21.43 -4.09
CA GLU A 88 1.26 -21.98 -3.87
C GLU A 88 1.00 -22.28 -2.39
N LYS A 89 2.02 -22.78 -1.67
CA LYS A 89 1.92 -22.95 -0.22
C LYS A 89 1.79 -21.60 0.49
N LEU A 90 2.64 -20.63 0.16
CA LEU A 90 2.56 -19.29 0.75
C LEU A 90 1.20 -18.62 0.55
N LYS A 91 0.68 -18.69 -0.68
CA LYS A 91 -0.64 -18.19 -1.03
C LYS A 91 -1.72 -18.86 -0.19
N THR A 92 -1.70 -20.18 -0.08
CA THR A 92 -2.68 -20.95 0.70
C THR A 92 -2.67 -20.54 2.17
N GLU A 93 -1.49 -20.43 2.78
CA GLU A 93 -1.33 -20.03 4.18
C GLU A 93 -1.80 -18.58 4.43
N ILE A 94 -1.47 -17.65 3.52
CA ILE A 94 -1.93 -16.26 3.63
C ILE A 94 -3.45 -16.18 3.51
N ILE A 95 -4.07 -16.89 2.55
CA ILE A 95 -5.53 -16.93 2.42
C ILE A 95 -6.17 -17.43 3.73
N GLN A 96 -5.65 -18.51 4.30
CA GLN A 96 -6.15 -19.05 5.58
C GLN A 96 -6.03 -18.06 6.74
N ILE A 97 -4.91 -17.31 6.82
CA ILE A 97 -4.73 -16.26 7.83
C ILE A 97 -5.80 -15.16 7.67
N PHE A 98 -6.06 -14.71 6.44
CA PHE A 98 -7.08 -13.70 6.17
C PHE A 98 -8.48 -14.21 6.45
N GLU A 99 -8.84 -15.42 6.02
CA GLU A 99 -10.18 -15.99 6.24
C GLU A 99 -10.54 -16.14 7.72
N GLN A 100 -9.54 -16.39 8.59
CA GLN A 100 -9.75 -16.47 10.04
C GLN A 100 -10.20 -15.14 10.67
N LYS A 101 -9.82 -14.00 10.08
CA LYS A 101 -10.06 -12.66 10.65
C LYS A 101 -11.02 -11.82 9.81
N PHE A 102 -10.89 -11.89 8.50
CA PHE A 102 -11.61 -11.15 7.46
C PHE A 102 -12.36 -12.13 6.56
N ASN A 103 -13.43 -12.72 7.10
CA ASN A 103 -14.27 -13.69 6.38
C ASN A 103 -15.25 -13.05 5.38
N THR A 104 -15.17 -11.72 5.19
CA THR A 104 -15.95 -10.98 4.21
C THR A 104 -15.02 -10.21 3.29
N VAL A 105 -15.31 -10.26 2.00
CA VAL A 105 -14.61 -9.50 0.96
C VAL A 105 -14.65 -8.01 1.28
N SER A 106 -13.54 -7.31 1.05
CA SER A 106 -13.46 -5.86 1.26
C SER A 106 -14.42 -5.10 0.35
N SER A 107 -15.05 -4.04 0.85
CA SER A 107 -15.90 -3.15 0.04
C SER A 107 -15.12 -2.40 -1.06
N PHE A 108 -13.79 -2.40 -0.98
CA PHE A 108 -12.90 -1.82 -1.99
C PHE A 108 -12.49 -2.81 -3.07
N GLU A 109 -12.77 -4.10 -2.92
CA GLU A 109 -12.53 -5.08 -3.96
C GLU A 109 -13.57 -4.97 -5.06
N LYS A 110 -13.11 -5.01 -6.32
CA LYS A 110 -14.01 -5.12 -7.47
C LYS A 110 -14.73 -6.46 -7.38
N LYS A 111 -16.07 -6.44 -7.42
CA LYS A 111 -16.83 -7.65 -7.73
C LYS A 111 -16.41 -8.12 -9.13
N ILE A 112 -15.73 -9.25 -9.20
CA ILE A 112 -15.44 -9.92 -10.47
C ILE A 112 -16.76 -10.58 -10.89
N THR A 113 -17.54 -9.91 -11.73
CA THR A 113 -18.63 -10.55 -12.48
C THR A 113 -18.02 -11.29 -13.66
N HIS A 114 -18.16 -12.62 -13.67
CA HIS A 114 -17.81 -13.49 -14.79
C HIS A 114 -18.80 -13.35 -15.94
#